data_AF-A0A3M2VNG4-F1
#
_entry.id   AF-A0A3M2VNG4-F1
#
_cell.length_a   1.000
_cell.length_b   1.000
_cell.length_c   1.000
_cell.angle_alpha   90.00
_cell.angle_beta   90.00
_cell.angle_gamma   90.00
#
_symmetry.space_group_name_H-M   'P 1'
#
loop_
_entity.id
_entity.type
_entity.pdbx_description
1 polymer ?
#
loop_
_entity_poly.entity_id
_entity_poly.type
_entity_poly.pdbx_seq_one_letter_code
_entity_poly.pdbx_strand_id
1 'polypeptide(L)'
;MRTHAEMAAQNAFSCRTIACLALLACLSSAPAVRAEPAFIVGVGTHLMNYNRPLHKPLMLTAEAGFNSVRDDIFWSTAEFAPHHLRITPQWRNYLRTAKEPPN
;
A
#
# COMPACT_ATOMS: atom_id res chain seq x y z
N MET A 1 5.52 52.47 -26.76
CA MET A 1 6.37 51.86 -27.82
C MET A 1 7.40 51.01 -27.09
N ARG A 2 7.23 49.68 -27.04
CA ARG A 2 8.15 48.80 -26.30
C ARG A 2 9.48 48.72 -27.06
N THR A 3 10.59 48.77 -26.33
CA THR A 3 11.93 48.71 -26.94
C THR A 3 12.25 47.29 -27.42
N HIS A 4 13.12 47.15 -28.41
CA HIS A 4 13.51 45.82 -28.96
C HIS A 4 14.03 44.85 -27.87
N ALA A 5 14.65 45.37 -26.81
CA ALA A 5 15.13 44.57 -25.68
C ALA A 5 13.98 44.00 -24.82
N GLU A 6 12.90 44.74 -24.62
CA GLU A 6 11.72 44.27 -23.86
C GLU A 6 10.96 43.18 -24.60
N MET A 7 10.83 43.29 -25.93
CA MET A 7 10.22 42.23 -26.76
C MET A 7 11.05 40.95 -26.75
N ALA A 8 12.39 41.03 -26.78
CA ALA A 8 13.25 39.86 -26.71
C ALA A 8 13.15 39.14 -25.36
N ALA A 9 13.10 39.89 -24.25
CA ALA A 9 12.92 39.33 -22.91
C ALA A 9 11.55 38.63 -22.75
N GLN A 10 10.47 39.24 -23.24
CA GLN A 10 9.13 38.62 -23.21
C GLN A 10 9.04 37.34 -24.03
N ASN A 11 9.69 37.31 -25.20
CA ASN A 11 9.73 36.11 -26.05
C ASN A 11 10.55 34.99 -25.39
N ALA A 12 11.64 35.32 -24.69
CA ALA A 12 12.44 34.34 -23.95
C ALA A 12 11.68 33.75 -22.74
N PHE A 13 10.92 34.57 -22.01
CA PHE A 13 10.04 34.10 -20.93
C PHE A 13 8.90 33.20 -21.45
N SER A 14 8.33 33.55 -22.61
CA SER A 14 7.30 32.77 -23.29
C SER A 14 7.82 31.39 -23.74
N CYS A 15 8.99 31.34 -24.38
CA CYS A 15 9.63 30.09 -24.79
C CYS A 15 9.95 29.15 -23.62
N ARG A 16 10.45 29.68 -22.49
CA ARG A 16 10.72 28.85 -21.29
C ARG A 16 9.45 28.23 -20.73
N THR A 17 8.35 28.99 -20.73
CA THR A 17 7.06 28.51 -20.22
C THR A 17 6.49 27.42 -21.13
N ILE A 18 6.56 27.60 -22.44
CA ILE A 18 6.15 26.60 -23.43
C ILE A 18 7.00 25.33 -23.32
N ALA A 19 8.33 25.47 -23.16
CA ALA A 19 9.22 24.33 -22.98
C ALA A 19 8.92 23.56 -21.67
N CYS A 20 8.67 24.24 -20.56
CA CYS A 20 8.29 23.61 -19.30
C CYS A 20 6.93 22.89 -19.41
N LEU A 21 5.94 23.50 -20.05
CA LEU A 21 4.63 22.87 -20.27
C LEU A 21 4.74 21.66 -21.20
N ALA A 22 5.56 21.74 -22.26
CA ALA A 22 5.83 20.61 -23.14
C ALA A 22 6.52 19.45 -22.39
N LEU A 23 7.50 19.76 -21.52
CA LEU A 23 8.13 18.76 -20.65
C LEU A 23 7.12 18.14 -19.69
N LEU A 24 6.30 18.93 -19.00
CA LEU A 24 5.25 18.43 -18.10
C LEU A 24 4.25 17.54 -18.83
N ALA A 25 3.84 17.93 -20.04
CA ALA A 25 2.98 17.11 -20.89
C ALA A 25 3.65 15.77 -21.27
N CYS A 26 4.93 15.79 -21.63
CA CYS A 26 5.72 14.58 -21.92
C CYS A 26 5.91 13.67 -20.71
N LEU A 27 6.08 14.21 -19.50
CA LEU A 27 6.17 13.40 -18.28
C LEU A 27 4.81 12.82 -17.88
N SER A 28 3.71 13.53 -18.16
CA SER A 28 2.34 13.05 -17.87
C SER A 28 1.83 12.00 -18.86
N SER A 29 2.44 11.89 -20.04
CA SER A 29 2.11 10.87 -21.05
C SER A 29 2.97 9.61 -20.94
N ALA A 30 3.88 9.54 -19.97
CA ALA A 30 4.55 8.29 -19.63
C ALA A 30 3.47 7.27 -19.22
N PRO A 31 3.41 6.08 -19.85
CA PRO A 31 2.50 5.05 -19.41
C PRO A 31 2.81 4.75 -17.95
N ALA A 32 1.79 4.80 -17.09
CA ALA A 32 1.93 4.33 -15.72
C ALA A 32 2.43 2.89 -15.81
N VAL A 33 3.71 2.67 -15.48
CA VAL A 33 4.25 1.33 -15.33
C VAL A 33 3.42 0.70 -14.23
N ARG A 34 2.47 -0.15 -14.62
CA ARG A 34 1.70 -0.95 -13.69
C ARG A 34 2.73 -1.87 -13.06
N ALA A 35 3.05 -1.62 -11.79
CA ALA A 35 3.88 -2.53 -11.04
C ALA A 35 3.25 -3.92 -11.15
N GLU A 36 4.05 -4.89 -11.60
CA GLU A 36 3.64 -6.28 -11.58
C GLU A 36 3.20 -6.66 -10.15
N PRO A 37 2.15 -7.47 -10.00
CA PRO A 37 1.72 -7.89 -8.67
C PRO A 37 2.91 -8.53 -7.94
N ALA A 38 3.09 -8.17 -6.66
CA ALA A 38 4.20 -8.71 -5.87
C ALA A 38 4.12 -10.24 -5.84
N PHE A 39 5.25 -10.90 -6.10
CA PHE A 39 5.34 -12.36 -5.98
C PHE A 39 5.09 -12.76 -4.52
N ILE A 40 4.09 -13.60 -4.27
CA ILE A 40 3.65 -13.93 -2.91
C ILE A 40 4.54 -15.03 -2.33
N VAL A 41 5.19 -14.72 -1.21
CA VAL A 41 5.91 -15.66 -0.35
C VAL A 41 5.18 -15.69 1.00
N GLY A 42 4.39 -16.74 1.21
CA GLY A 42 3.47 -16.84 2.34
C GLY A 42 3.96 -17.77 3.45
N VAL A 43 3.54 -17.49 4.69
CA VAL A 43 3.72 -18.38 5.84
C VAL A 43 2.40 -18.66 6.56
N GLY A 44 2.25 -19.88 7.08
CA GLY A 44 1.14 -20.25 7.98
C GLY A 44 1.42 -19.84 9.42
N THR A 45 0.43 -19.27 10.09
CA THR A 45 0.47 -18.88 11.51
C THR A 45 -0.70 -19.48 12.27
N HIS A 46 -0.68 -19.36 13.60
CA HIS A 46 -1.76 -19.78 14.49
C HIS A 46 -2.02 -18.70 15.56
N LEU A 47 -2.03 -17.43 15.16
CA LEU A 47 -2.13 -16.27 16.04
C LEU A 47 -3.58 -15.76 16.18
N MET A 48 -4.42 -16.03 15.18
CA MET A 48 -5.77 -15.48 15.06
C MET A 48 -6.72 -16.04 16.14
N ASN A 49 -6.46 -17.25 16.66
CA ASN A 49 -7.35 -17.94 17.59
C ASN A 49 -6.96 -17.84 19.07
N TYR A 50 -5.86 -17.17 19.40
CA TYR A 50 -5.38 -17.05 20.78
C TYR A 50 -5.13 -15.60 21.15
N ASN A 51 -5.44 -15.25 22.41
CA ASN A 51 -5.11 -13.93 22.95
C ASN A 51 -3.60 -13.87 23.27
N ARG A 52 -2.79 -13.55 22.26
CA ARG A 52 -1.32 -13.45 22.33
C ARG A 52 -0.86 -12.13 21.66
N PRO A 53 0.30 -11.59 22.06
CA PRO A 53 0.90 -10.46 21.35
C PRO A 53 1.15 -10.80 19.87
N LEU A 54 0.66 -9.93 18.98
CA LEU A 54 0.70 -10.15 17.53
C LEU A 54 1.91 -9.50 16.84
N HIS A 55 2.34 -8.34 17.34
CA HIS A 55 3.35 -7.51 16.65
C HIS A 55 4.66 -8.24 16.44
N LYS A 56 5.25 -8.79 17.51
CA LYS A 56 6.56 -9.46 17.45
C LYS A 56 6.60 -10.64 16.45
N PRO A 57 5.70 -11.63 16.49
CA PRO A 57 5.76 -12.74 15.53
C PRO A 57 5.48 -12.31 14.08
N LEU A 58 4.62 -11.32 13.86
CA LEU A 58 4.37 -10.78 12.50
C LEU A 58 5.56 -9.97 11.97
N MET A 59 6.24 -9.21 12.83
CA MET A 59 7.47 -8.50 12.50
C MET A 59 8.59 -9.48 12.11
N LEU A 60 8.84 -10.52 12.91
CA LEU A 60 9.84 -11.55 12.60
C LEU A 60 9.53 -12.29 11.29
N THR A 61 8.24 -12.48 10.99
CA THR A 61 7.79 -13.06 9.71
C THR A 61 8.18 -12.18 8.53
N ALA A 62 7.97 -10.86 8.64
CA ALA A 62 8.38 -9.91 7.61
C ALA A 62 9.90 -9.84 7.46
N GLU A 63 10.65 -9.81 8.58
CA GLU A 63 12.13 -9.84 8.59
C GLU A 63 12.70 -11.09 7.92
N ALA A 64 12.00 -12.23 8.02
CA ALA A 64 12.37 -13.47 7.35
C ALA A 64 12.06 -13.47 5.83
N GLY A 65 11.50 -12.39 5.28
CA GLY A 65 11.23 -12.23 3.86
C GLY A 65 9.86 -12.71 3.38
N PHE A 66 8.96 -13.08 4.30
CA PHE A 66 7.57 -13.39 3.95
C PHE A 66 6.76 -12.10 3.76
N ASN A 67 5.96 -12.04 2.70
CA ASN A 67 5.11 -10.89 2.39
C ASN A 67 3.61 -11.22 2.46
N SER A 68 3.27 -12.41 2.95
CA SER A 68 1.90 -12.85 3.17
C SER A 68 1.82 -13.80 4.36
N VAL A 69 0.72 -13.72 5.10
CA VAL A 69 0.41 -14.61 6.22
C VAL A 69 -0.94 -15.28 5.99
N ARG A 70 -1.03 -16.55 6.36
CA ARG A 70 -2.27 -17.33 6.40
C ARG A 70 -2.52 -17.78 7.84
N ASP A 71 -3.77 -17.80 8.25
CA ASP A 71 -4.19 -18.41 9.52
C ASP A 71 -5.56 -19.10 9.28
N ASP A 72 -5.92 -19.99 10.19
CA ASP A 72 -7.18 -20.72 10.15
C ASP A 72 -8.19 -20.07 11.09
N ILE A 73 -9.48 -20.19 10.77
CA ILE A 73 -10.57 -19.77 11.63
C ILE A 73 -11.39 -21.00 12.02
N PHE A 74 -11.63 -21.18 13.31
CA PHE A 74 -12.42 -22.31 13.78
C PHE A 74 -13.93 -22.03 13.70
N TRP A 75 -14.66 -22.92 13.03
CA TRP A 75 -16.11 -22.84 12.95
C TRP A 75 -16.77 -22.83 14.33
N SER A 76 -16.28 -23.65 15.27
CA SER A 76 -16.75 -23.67 16.67
C SER A 76 -16.59 -22.33 17.41
N THR A 77 -15.71 -21.45 16.92
CA THR A 77 -15.56 -20.10 17.46
C THR A 77 -16.49 -19.10 16.75
N ALA A 78 -16.71 -19.30 15.45
CA ALA A 78 -17.63 -18.50 14.63
C ALA A 78 -19.09 -18.77 15.01
N GLU A 79 -19.48 -20.04 15.08
CA GLU A 79 -20.78 -20.54 15.51
C GLU A 79 -20.58 -21.29 16.84
N PHE A 80 -20.71 -20.57 17.96
CA PHE A 80 -20.49 -21.16 19.28
C PHE A 80 -21.68 -22.03 19.75
N ALA A 81 -22.85 -21.82 19.16
CA ALA A 81 -24.07 -22.60 19.33
C ALA A 81 -24.87 -22.54 18.02
N PRO A 82 -25.73 -23.52 17.71
CA PRO A 82 -26.50 -23.53 16.48
C PRO A 82 -27.19 -22.19 16.23
N HIS A 83 -26.99 -21.62 15.03
CA HIS A 83 -27.53 -20.32 14.60
C HIS A 83 -27.01 -19.09 15.35
N HIS A 84 -26.00 -19.23 16.21
CA HIS A 84 -25.40 -18.12 16.95
C HIS A 84 -24.01 -17.78 16.39
N LEU A 85 -24.00 -16.95 15.34
CA LEU A 85 -22.78 -16.50 14.67
C LEU A 85 -22.15 -15.29 15.37
N ARG A 86 -20.83 -15.27 15.44
CA ARG A 86 -20.03 -14.15 15.93
C ARG A 86 -18.70 -14.01 15.17
N ILE A 87 -18.21 -12.78 15.09
CA ILE A 87 -16.84 -12.45 14.70
C ILE A 87 -16.11 -11.99 15.96
N THR A 88 -15.05 -12.69 16.35
CA THR A 88 -14.33 -12.35 17.58
C THR A 88 -13.53 -11.05 17.42
N PRO A 89 -13.33 -10.26 18.50
CA PRO A 89 -12.45 -9.10 18.47
C PRO A 89 -11.01 -9.46 18.06
N GLN A 90 -10.53 -10.66 18.42
CA GLN A 90 -9.18 -11.11 18.12
C GLN A 90 -8.95 -11.28 16.60
N TRP A 91 -9.94 -11.76 15.86
CA TRP A 91 -9.83 -11.88 14.39
C TRP A 91 -9.68 -10.51 13.73
N ARG A 92 -10.47 -9.53 14.18
CA ARG A 92 -10.33 -8.13 13.72
C ARG A 92 -8.98 -7.54 14.10
N ASN A 93 -8.50 -7.81 15.30
CA ASN A 93 -7.20 -7.34 15.76
C ASN A 93 -6.06 -7.92 14.92
N TYR A 94 -6.08 -9.23 14.67
CA TYR A 94 -5.12 -9.90 13.78
C TYR A 94 -5.12 -9.31 12.37
N LEU A 95 -6.29 -9.19 11.74
CA LEU A 95 -6.41 -8.66 10.39
C LEU A 95 -5.95 -7.19 10.29
N ARG A 96 -6.12 -6.42 11.36
CA ARG A 96 -5.61 -5.04 11.43
C ARG A 96 -4.09 -5.04 11.51
N THR A 97 -3.51 -5.75 12.48
CA THR A 97 -2.06 -5.78 12.68
C THR A 97 -1.32 -6.40 11.49
N ALA A 98 -1.85 -7.44 10.87
CA ALA A 98 -1.22 -8.07 9.70
C ALA A 98 -1.25 -7.19 8.43
N LYS A 99 -2.07 -6.13 8.40
CA LYS A 99 -2.12 -5.14 7.30
C LYS A 99 -1.23 -3.93 7.57
N GLU A 100 -0.76 -3.75 8.79
CA GLU A 100 0.15 -2.66 9.12
C GLU A 100 1.53 -2.99 8.54
N PRO A 101 2.19 -2.04 7.84
CA PRO A 101 3.56 -2.23 7.43
C PRO A 101 4.44 -2.42 8.68
N PRO A 102 5.47 -3.29 8.63
CA PRO A 102 6.43 -3.40 9.72
C PRO A 102 7.07 -2.03 9.96
N ASN A 103 7.01 -1.55 11.20
CA ASN A 103 7.65 -0.29 11.62
C ASN A 103 9.17 -0.44 11.71
#